data_AF-A0AAU6AKF0-F1
#
_entry.id   AF-A0AAU6AKF0-F1
#
_cell.length_a   1.000
_cell.length_b   1.000
_cell.length_c   1.000
_cell.angle_alpha   90.00
_cell.angle_beta   90.00
_cell.angle_gamma   90.00
#
_symmetry.space_group_name_H-M   'P 1'
#
loop_
_entity.id
_entity.type
_entity.pdbx_description
1 polymer ?
#
loop_
_entity_poly.entity_id
_entity_poly.type
_entity_poly.pdbx_seq_one_letter_code
_entity_poly.pdbx_strand_id
1 'polypeptide(L)' 'MIVESNKEDGCSLYQLWRNDHDPYSYALIEHWESQDHLDAHGKTPHWIHFNDTVNGYLKSDYDEHHYTEIPH' A
#
# COMPACT_ATOMS: atom_id res chain seq x y z
N MET A 1 7.18 -7.03 0.09
CA MET A 1 6.17 -5.97 0.13
C MET A 1 6.89 -4.63 0.00
N ILE A 2 7.14 -3.83 1.05
CA ILE A 2 7.77 -2.48 0.93
C ILE A 2 8.99 -2.41 0.01
N VAL A 3 10.02 -3.23 0.27
CA VAL A 3 11.28 -3.19 -0.50
C VAL A 3 11.07 -3.56 -1.97
N GLU A 4 10.13 -4.46 -2.27
CA GLU A 4 9.86 -4.88 -3.65
C GLU A 4 8.97 -3.87 -4.37
N SER A 5 7.96 -3.31 -3.68
CA SER A 5 7.09 -2.28 -4.24
C SER A 5 7.83 -1.03 -4.66
N ASN A 6 8.81 -0.59 -3.87
CA ASN A 6 9.68 0.55 -4.25
C ASN A 6 10.58 0.28 -5.47
N LYS A 7 10.61 -0.95 -6.01
CA LYS A 7 11.33 -1.28 -7.26
C LYS A 7 10.40 -1.39 -8.47
N GLU A 8 9.09 -1.30 -8.26
CA GLU A 8 8.11 -1.45 -9.33
C GLU A 8 8.10 -0.21 -10.23
N ASP A 9 7.85 -0.44 -11.52
CA ASP A 9 7.70 0.64 -12.50
C ASP A 9 6.48 1.49 -12.15
N GLY A 10 6.61 2.81 -12.29
CA GLY A 10 5.57 3.77 -11.89
C GLY A 10 5.34 3.90 -10.38
N CYS A 11 6.07 3.19 -9.50
CA CYS A 11 6.01 3.39 -8.06
C CYS A 11 6.97 4.52 -7.63
N SER A 12 6.44 5.63 -7.14
CA SER A 12 7.25 6.77 -6.68
C SER A 12 7.31 6.92 -5.16
N LEU A 13 6.36 6.32 -4.44
CA LEU A 13 6.36 6.21 -2.99
C LEU A 13 5.66 4.92 -2.58
N TYR A 14 6.26 4.19 -1.64
CA TYR A 14 5.59 3.07 -0.99
C TYR A 14 6.12 2.87 0.43
N GLN A 15 5.33 3.24 1.44
CA GLN A 15 5.78 3.27 2.83
C GLN A 15 4.71 2.80 3.82
N LEU A 16 5.13 1.99 4.80
CA LEU A 16 4.30 1.57 5.93
C LEU A 16 4.67 2.37 7.17
N TRP A 17 3.70 3.05 7.73
CA TRP A 17 3.82 3.85 8.94
C TRP A 17 3.03 3.20 10.07
N ARG A 18 3.59 3.21 11.29
CA ARG A 18 2.85 2.83 12.50
C ARG A 18 2.36 4.09 13.18
N ASN A 19 1.12 4.08 13.66
CA ASN A 19 0.57 5.18 14.43
C ASN A 19 1.31 5.33 15.77
N ASP A 20 1.68 6.55 16.14
CA ASP A 20 2.37 6.86 17.40
C ASP A 20 1.48 6.67 18.64
N HIS A 21 0.16 6.81 18.49
CA HIS A 21 -0.81 6.70 19.57
C HIS A 21 -1.41 5.30 19.71
N ASP A 22 -1.37 4.48 18.65
CA ASP A 22 -1.85 3.10 18.67
C ASP A 22 -0.86 2.16 17.93
N PRO A 23 -0.10 1.32 18.66
CA PRO A 23 0.91 0.46 18.07
C PRO A 23 0.34 -0.69 17.21
N TYR A 24 -0.97 -0.89 17.20
CA TYR A 24 -1.66 -1.86 16.33
C TYR A 24 -2.32 -1.22 15.11
N SER A 25 -2.22 0.10 14.96
CA SER A 25 -2.70 0.85 13.81
C SER A 25 -1.54 1.19 12.89
N TYR A 26 -1.71 0.87 11.61
CA TYR A 26 -0.71 1.10 10.57
C TYR A 26 -1.38 1.77 9.37
N ALA A 27 -0.63 2.62 8.66
CA ALA A 27 -1.05 3.24 7.42
C ALA A 27 -0.05 2.89 6.32
N LEU A 28 -0.55 2.36 5.22
CA LEU A 28 0.24 2.14 4.01
C LEU A 28 -0.02 3.28 3.04
N ILE A 29 1.02 4.03 2.72
CA ILE A 29 0.94 5.20 1.85
C ILE A 29 1.70 4.92 0.57
N GLU A 30 1.00 5.07 -0.54
CA GLU A 30 1.47 4.70 -1.87
C GLU A 30 1.27 5.87 -2.84
N HIS A 31 2.18 6.01 -3.80
CA HIS A 31 2.03 6.95 -4.91
C HIS A 31 2.45 6.28 -6.21
N TRP A 32 1.50 6.21 -7.14
CA TRP A 32 1.61 5.50 -8.42
C TRP A 32 1.41 6.47 -9.58
N GLU A 33 2.20 6.30 -10.63
CA GLU A 33 2.14 7.13 -11.85
C GLU A 33 0.78 7.03 -12.56
N SER A 34 0.12 5.86 -12.50
CA SER A 34 -1.21 5.67 -13.05
C SER A 34 -1.96 4.52 -12.39
N GLN A 35 -3.27 4.44 -12.64
CA GLN A 35 -4.09 3.31 -12.22
C GLN A 35 -3.60 1.97 -12.79
N ASP A 36 -3.08 1.95 -14.02
CA ASP A 36 -2.55 0.72 -14.63
C ASP A 36 -1.35 0.16 -13.86
N HIS A 37 -0.49 1.04 -13.31
CA HIS A 37 0.64 0.63 -12.46
C HIS A 37 0.16 0.06 -11.12
N LEU A 38 -0.84 0.69 -10.50
CA LEU A 38 -1.47 0.18 -9.28
C LEU A 38 -2.17 -1.17 -9.51
N ASP A 39 -2.89 -1.33 -10.63
CA ASP A 39 -3.54 -2.58 -11.00
C ASP A 39 -2.53 -3.71 -11.30
N ALA A 40 -1.34 -3.35 -11.80
CA ALA A 40 -0.22 -4.28 -11.99
C ALA A 40 0.38 -4.69 -10.64
N HIS A 41 0.56 -3.73 -9.72
CA HIS A 41 1.02 -3.97 -8.35
C HIS A 41 0.14 -5.01 -7.65
N GLY A 42 -1.18 -4.88 -7.77
CA GLY A 42 -2.19 -5.78 -7.20
C GLY A 42 -2.09 -7.25 -7.67
N LYS A 43 -1.27 -7.55 -8.70
CA LYS A 43 -1.06 -8.90 -9.24
C LYS A 43 0.31 -9.47 -8.90
N THR A 44 1.17 -8.72 -8.21
CA THR A 44 2.53 -9.14 -7.89
C THR A 44 2.56 -10.21 -6.79
N PRO A 45 3.55 -11.13 -6.80
CA PRO A 45 3.65 -12.17 -5.77
C PRO A 45 3.79 -11.62 -4.35
N HIS A 46 4.52 -10.51 -4.17
CA HIS A 46 4.72 -9.92 -2.84
C HIS A 46 3.50 -9.17 -2.32
N TRP A 47 2.66 -8.61 -3.20
CA TRP A 47 1.37 -8.05 -2.80
C TRP A 47 0.40 -9.15 -2.40
N ILE A 48 0.22 -10.17 -3.24
CA ILE A 48 -0.69 -11.30 -2.96
C ILE A 48 -0.32 -11.96 -1.63
N HIS A 49 0.97 -12.27 -1.42
CA HIS A 49 1.43 -12.85 -0.15
C HIS A 49 1.16 -11.93 1.05
N PHE A 50 1.37 -10.62 0.91
CA PHE A 50 1.08 -9.66 1.96
C PHE A 50 -0.42 -9.60 2.28
N ASN A 51 -1.27 -9.45 1.25
CA ASN A 51 -2.72 -9.38 1.39
C ASN A 51 -3.28 -10.64 2.07
N ASP A 52 -2.86 -11.82 1.63
CA ASP A 52 -3.29 -13.10 2.24
C ASP A 52 -2.87 -13.20 3.71
N THR A 53 -1.68 -12.70 4.04
CA THR A 53 -1.14 -12.76 5.40
C THR A 53 -1.82 -11.75 6.32
N VAL A 54 -1.90 -10.48 5.92
CA VAL A 54 -2.35 -9.37 6.78
C VAL A 54 -3.82 -9.50 7.15
N ASN A 55 -4.67 -9.99 6.23
CA ASN A 55 -6.08 -10.21 6.48
C ASN A 55 -6.35 -11.17 7.66
N GLY A 56 -5.41 -12.07 7.98
CA GLY A 56 -5.50 -12.94 9.17
C GLY A 56 -5.23 -12.24 10.50
N TYR A 57 -4.67 -11.02 10.49
CA TYR A 57 -4.31 -10.25 11.68
C TYR A 57 -5.21 -9.03 11.91
N LEU A 58 -6.02 -8.64 10.92
CA LEU A 58 -6.91 -7.50 11.03
C LEU A 58 -8.05 -7.77 12.02
N LYS A 59 -8.32 -6.79 12.90
CA LYS A 59 -9.46 -6.85 13.85
C LYS A 59 -10.78 -6.37 13.24
N SER A 60 -10.70 -5.66 12.13
CA SER A 60 -11.79 -5.09 11.35
C SER A 60 -11.31 -4.90 9.92
N ASP A 61 -12.23 -4.63 9.00
CA ASP A 61 -11.86 -4.18 7.66
C ASP A 61 -10.97 -2.93 7.73
N TYR A 62 -10.09 -2.78 6.74
CA TYR A 62 -9.24 -1.61 6.58
C TYR A 62 -9.91 -0.57 5.68
N ASP A 63 -9.59 0.70 5.90
CA ASP A 63 -10.02 1.79 5.03
C ASP A 63 -9.02 1.99 3.90
N GLU A 64 -9.54 2.16 2.68
CA GLU A 64 -8.76 2.50 1.49
C GLU A 64 -9.27 3.80 0.88
N HIS A 65 -8.36 4.71 0.59
CA HIS A 65 -8.69 6.01 0.04
C HIS A 65 -7.78 6.34 -1.14
N HIS A 66 -8.39 6.71 -2.27
CA HIS A 66 -7.70 7.17 -3.46
C HIS A 66 -7.77 8.69 -3.54
N TYR A 67 -6.60 9.31 -3.70
CA TYR A 67 -6.44 10.74 -3.82
C TYR A 67 -5.73 11.07 -5.13
N THR A 68 -5.98 12.27 -5.66
CA THR A 68 -5.21 12.85 -6.75
C THR A 68 -4.36 13.98 -6.22
N GLU A 69 -3.17 14.16 -6.79
CA GLU A 69 -2.33 15.30 -6.47
C GLU A 69 -3.08 16.62 -6.69
N ILE A 70 -2.88 17.58 -5.78
CA ILE A 70 -3.41 18.93 -5.95
C ILE A 70 -2.56 19.62 -7.02
N PRO A 71 -3.15 20.08 -8.13
CA PRO A 71 -2.40 20.81 -9.16
C PRO A 71 -1.75 22.05 -8.57
N HIS A 72 -0.53 22.36 -9.04
CA HIS A 72 0.17 23.60 -8.70
C HIS A 72 -0.55 24.84 -9.26
#